data_AF-A0A955VJH2-F1
#
_entry.id   AF-A0A955VJH2-F1
#
_cell.length_a   1.000
_cell.length_b   1.000
_cell.length_c   1.000
_cell.angle_alpha   90.00
_cell.angle_beta   90.00
_cell.angle_gamma   90.00
#
_symmetry.space_group_name_H-M   'P 1'
#
loop_
_entity.id
_entity.type
_entity.pdbx_description
1 polymer ?
#
loop_
_entity_poly.entity_id
_entity_poly.type
_entity_poly.pdbx_seq_one_letter_code
_entity_poly.pdbx_strand_id
1 'polypeptide(L)'
;QRLLGQVGEIAAQEEDLSSLSALATALVTPTFEIRALVGRAHFLIDARDAYAEAQESAERALALARLHHLPDQSARALEAIGAACLASTNYRRAEEVLEEARRTWDAISPRSGDGLRAATTLAEVYFRSASRQRAQDLLEVVREQAKEGGNTLLLHDASLLLAGIARRRARYDDAIELGETARALAQQAGEKRREARSTMALALYLWLARQYRRSHEMFLAALEIARQLGNRRSMLYTAMNLAELYVEVGRYDDARALLARGRAQLKHVDSLSLELYYLATQVLLELGAGSDEGARSAAELVIQLPARPGFRMELAWLHYVLGRSALARGELDGARDHLANASALYDATDDWENASAAQAYLGYCHQLLGDADTALALTSAAYDSALTHGQGEAIQAVFYVHARVLESLGHVGPASEALQRAYDAVRHQTGALPEGWEDAFERDVPINRAILECYRSQRRCLTVSLPVAAPRGANTRREVTLEWTLSAPGDQAYTRKPERRQHRLRRLLDEDRAAGAAPSAGDLARALSVSERTVERDLAVLRRDQS
;
A
#
# COMPACT_ATOMS: atom_id res chain seq x y z
N GLN A 1 14.68 0.34 -32.35
CA GLN A 1 15.40 1.13 -31.33
C GLN A 1 14.69 2.46 -31.05
N ARG A 2 14.22 3.22 -32.05
CA ARG A 2 13.49 4.50 -31.86
C ARG A 2 12.16 4.38 -31.11
N LEU A 3 11.38 3.34 -31.40
CA LEU A 3 10.14 2.95 -30.69
C LEU A 3 10.29 2.77 -29.18
N LEU A 4 11.44 2.22 -28.75
CA LEU A 4 11.81 2.08 -27.34
C LEU A 4 12.41 3.36 -26.77
N GLY A 5 12.36 4.50 -27.46
CA GLY A 5 12.86 5.81 -27.00
C GLY A 5 11.78 6.89 -26.87
N GLN A 6 10.68 6.76 -27.62
CA GLN A 6 9.55 7.72 -27.66
C GLN A 6 8.51 7.48 -26.56
N VAL A 7 8.91 7.56 -25.28
CA VAL A 7 7.95 7.33 -24.19
C VAL A 7 6.98 8.48 -24.06
N GLY A 8 5.68 8.18 -24.01
CA GLY A 8 4.63 9.17 -23.77
C GLY A 8 4.12 9.90 -25.02
N GLU A 9 4.69 9.64 -26.20
CA GLU A 9 4.18 10.10 -27.48
C GLU A 9 3.47 8.95 -28.20
N ILE A 10 2.26 8.61 -27.73
CA ILE A 10 1.46 7.47 -28.24
C ILE A 10 1.34 7.51 -29.77
N ALA A 11 1.09 8.70 -30.34
CA ALA A 11 0.98 8.88 -31.79
C ALA A 11 2.30 8.60 -32.54
N ALA A 12 3.44 9.01 -32.00
CA ALA A 12 4.74 8.74 -32.61
C ALA A 12 5.11 7.25 -32.52
N GLN A 13 4.80 6.60 -31.39
CA GLN A 13 4.99 5.15 -31.24
C GLN A 13 4.11 4.34 -32.21
N GLU A 14 2.88 4.79 -32.42
CA GLU A 14 1.95 4.17 -33.37
C GLU A 14 2.38 4.37 -34.83
N GLU A 15 2.91 5.54 -35.17
CA GLU A 15 3.52 5.83 -36.47
C GLU A 15 4.77 4.99 -36.72
N ASP A 16 5.66 4.88 -35.73
CA ASP A 16 6.86 4.04 -35.80
C ASP A 16 6.47 2.55 -35.97
N LEU A 17 5.43 2.06 -35.28
CA LEU A 17 4.93 0.68 -35.43
C LEU A 17 4.34 0.45 -36.82
N SER A 18 3.57 1.41 -37.32
CA SER A 18 2.99 1.36 -38.67
C SER A 18 4.08 1.35 -39.73
N SER A 19 5.12 2.16 -39.55
CA SER A 19 6.30 2.21 -40.42
C SER A 19 7.09 0.91 -40.37
N LEU A 20 7.29 0.31 -39.19
CA LEU A 20 7.93 -0.99 -39.06
C LEU A 20 7.12 -2.11 -39.72
N SER A 21 5.79 -2.07 -39.59
CA SER A 21 4.92 -3.04 -40.26
C SER A 21 5.01 -2.91 -41.78
N ALA A 22 4.94 -1.69 -42.31
CA ALA A 22 5.06 -1.43 -43.75
C ALA A 22 6.42 -1.86 -44.30
N LEU A 23 7.51 -1.58 -43.57
CA LEU A 23 8.86 -2.02 -43.93
C LEU A 23 8.99 -3.55 -43.88
N ALA A 24 8.41 -4.21 -42.88
CA ALA A 24 8.44 -5.67 -42.78
C ALA A 24 7.72 -6.33 -43.97
N THR A 25 6.56 -5.80 -44.37
CA THR A 25 5.84 -6.26 -45.56
C THR A 25 6.64 -6.03 -46.83
N ALA A 26 7.29 -4.87 -46.97
CA ALA A 26 8.10 -4.53 -48.15
C ALA A 26 9.37 -5.39 -48.28
N LEU A 27 9.99 -5.77 -47.16
CA LEU A 27 11.23 -6.55 -47.12
C LEU A 27 11.00 -8.07 -47.17
N VAL A 28 9.74 -8.53 -47.10
CA VAL A 28 9.35 -9.95 -47.14
C VAL A 28 10.19 -10.82 -46.18
N THR A 29 10.48 -10.29 -44.99
CA THR A 29 11.31 -10.98 -43.99
C THR A 29 10.45 -11.37 -42.79
N PRO A 30 10.14 -12.66 -42.59
CA PRO A 30 9.23 -13.10 -41.53
C PRO A 30 9.65 -12.63 -40.14
N THR A 31 10.96 -12.60 -39.86
CA THR A 31 11.49 -12.15 -38.56
C THR A 31 11.17 -10.68 -38.26
N PHE A 32 11.17 -9.79 -39.25
CA PHE A 32 10.83 -8.38 -39.02
C PHE A 32 9.34 -8.21 -38.77
N GLU A 33 8.50 -8.96 -39.49
CA GLU A 33 7.05 -8.96 -39.30
C GLU A 33 6.68 -9.49 -37.90
N ILE A 34 7.26 -10.61 -37.49
CA ILE A 34 7.07 -11.18 -36.14
C ILE A 34 7.45 -10.16 -35.06
N ARG A 35 8.61 -9.49 -35.21
CA ARG A 35 9.07 -8.47 -34.25
C ARG A 35 8.17 -7.24 -34.23
N ALA A 36 7.63 -6.82 -35.36
CA ALA A 36 6.67 -5.72 -35.42
C ALA A 36 5.36 -6.09 -34.71
N LEU A 37 4.85 -7.31 -34.91
CA LEU A 37 3.66 -7.82 -34.22
C LEU A 37 3.85 -7.95 -32.70
N VAL A 38 5.02 -8.43 -32.26
CA VAL A 38 5.39 -8.46 -30.83
C VAL A 38 5.50 -7.04 -30.26
N GLY A 39 6.13 -6.12 -31.00
CA GLY A 39 6.22 -4.71 -30.61
C GLY A 39 4.85 -4.05 -30.47
N ARG A 40 3.94 -4.33 -31.40
CA ARG A 40 2.54 -3.88 -31.35
C ARG A 40 1.82 -4.44 -30.12
N ALA A 41 2.02 -5.71 -29.80
CA ALA A 41 1.41 -6.32 -28.61
C ALA A 41 1.82 -5.58 -27.32
N HIS A 42 3.12 -5.33 -27.12
CA HIS A 42 3.58 -4.57 -25.95
C HIS A 42 3.07 -3.13 -25.93
N PHE A 43 3.02 -2.44 -27.08
CA PHE A 43 2.43 -1.10 -27.15
C PHE A 43 0.95 -1.08 -26.75
N LEU A 44 0.17 -2.04 -27.23
CA LEU A 44 -1.25 -2.15 -26.88
C LEU A 44 -1.45 -2.41 -25.38
N ILE A 45 -0.56 -3.18 -24.75
CA ILE A 45 -0.55 -3.39 -23.29
C ILE A 45 -0.19 -2.09 -22.56
N ASP A 46 0.95 -1.49 -22.89
CA ASP A 46 1.56 -0.42 -22.09
C ASP A 46 0.91 0.95 -22.33
N ALA A 47 0.40 1.21 -23.53
CA ALA A 47 -0.07 2.53 -23.94
C ALA A 47 -1.60 2.66 -24.02
N ARG A 48 -2.33 1.55 -24.26
CA ARG A 48 -3.76 1.57 -24.60
C ARG A 48 -4.64 0.68 -23.70
N ASP A 49 -4.06 -0.11 -22.81
CA ASP A 49 -4.78 -1.12 -22.01
C ASP A 49 -5.62 -2.10 -22.88
N ALA A 50 -5.20 -2.33 -24.13
CA ALA A 50 -5.94 -3.08 -25.15
C ALA A 50 -5.50 -4.56 -25.20
N TYR A 51 -5.75 -5.29 -24.10
CA TYR A 51 -5.16 -6.61 -23.87
C TYR A 51 -5.60 -7.69 -24.88
N ALA A 52 -6.85 -7.65 -25.35
CA ALA A 52 -7.36 -8.60 -26.35
C ALA A 52 -6.66 -8.44 -27.71
N GLU A 53 -6.52 -7.19 -28.17
CA GLU A 53 -5.81 -6.87 -29.41
C GLU A 53 -4.31 -7.17 -29.30
N ALA A 54 -3.73 -6.94 -28.12
CA ALA A 54 -2.34 -7.31 -27.84
C ALA A 54 -2.13 -8.82 -27.99
N GLN A 55 -3.06 -9.61 -27.41
CA GLN A 55 -3.01 -11.05 -27.50
C GLN A 55 -3.17 -11.53 -28.95
N GLU A 56 -4.11 -10.97 -29.71
CA GLU A 56 -4.30 -11.30 -31.12
C GLU A 56 -3.04 -11.00 -31.95
N SER A 57 -2.42 -9.84 -31.73
CA SER A 57 -1.16 -9.45 -32.40
C SER A 57 -0.04 -10.45 -32.08
N ALA A 58 0.10 -10.86 -30.81
CA ALA A 58 1.11 -11.81 -30.38
C ALA A 58 0.83 -13.24 -30.89
N GLU A 59 -0.44 -13.67 -30.97
CA GLU A 59 -0.83 -14.97 -31.55
C GLU A 59 -0.52 -15.05 -33.04
N ARG A 60 -0.77 -13.97 -33.79
CA ARG A 60 -0.35 -13.87 -35.20
C ARG A 60 1.17 -13.98 -35.33
N ALA A 61 1.92 -13.31 -34.45
CA ALA A 61 3.37 -13.39 -34.40
C ALA A 61 3.86 -14.83 -34.17
N LEU A 62 3.22 -15.55 -33.24
CA LEU A 62 3.53 -16.94 -32.93
C LEU A 62 3.22 -17.87 -34.10
N ALA A 63 2.07 -17.71 -34.76
CA ALA A 63 1.69 -18.50 -35.92
C ALA A 63 2.71 -18.35 -37.06
N LEU A 64 3.14 -17.12 -37.34
CA LEU A 64 4.15 -16.82 -38.35
C LEU A 64 5.53 -17.40 -37.96
N ALA A 65 5.93 -17.27 -36.70
CA ALA A 65 7.18 -17.84 -36.21
C ALA A 65 7.23 -19.37 -36.34
N ARG A 66 6.13 -20.05 -36.02
CA ARG A 66 5.99 -21.51 -36.16
C ARG A 66 5.97 -21.94 -37.63
N LEU A 67 5.29 -21.20 -38.50
CA LEU A 67 5.25 -21.46 -39.95
C LEU A 67 6.65 -21.46 -40.57
N HIS A 68 7.51 -20.53 -40.13
CA HIS A 68 8.89 -20.41 -40.61
C HIS A 68 9.92 -21.18 -39.78
N HIS A 69 9.48 -22.00 -38.82
CA HIS A 69 10.35 -22.79 -37.95
C HIS A 69 11.42 -21.97 -37.22
N LEU A 70 11.03 -20.81 -36.68
CA LEU A 70 11.89 -19.89 -35.93
C LEU A 70 11.62 -20.04 -34.42
N PRO A 71 12.38 -20.89 -33.68
CA PRO A 71 12.07 -21.20 -32.29
C PRO A 71 12.34 -20.00 -31.35
N ASP A 72 13.36 -19.20 -31.61
CA ASP A 72 13.66 -17.98 -30.84
C ASP A 72 12.54 -16.93 -30.98
N GLN A 73 12.00 -16.77 -32.19
CA GLN A 73 10.89 -15.86 -32.45
C GLN A 73 9.56 -16.41 -31.88
N SER A 74 9.39 -17.74 -31.90
CA SER A 74 8.23 -18.40 -31.28
C SER A 74 8.22 -18.16 -29.76
N ALA A 75 9.37 -18.31 -29.10
CA ALA A 75 9.51 -18.03 -27.67
C ALA A 75 9.20 -16.56 -27.33
N ARG A 76 9.68 -15.60 -28.14
CA ARG A 76 9.36 -14.17 -27.96
C ARG A 76 7.87 -13.87 -28.13
N ALA A 77 7.21 -14.52 -29.09
CA ALA A 77 5.77 -14.36 -29.29
C ALA A 77 4.98 -14.96 -28.12
N LEU A 78 5.38 -16.14 -27.62
CA LEU A 78 4.79 -16.74 -26.42
C LEU A 78 4.97 -15.84 -25.17
N GLU A 79 6.13 -15.21 -24.99
CA GLU A 79 6.35 -14.22 -23.93
C GLU A 79 5.35 -13.04 -24.05
N ALA A 80 5.11 -12.53 -25.27
CA ALA A 80 4.16 -11.44 -25.49
C ALA A 80 2.69 -11.86 -25.24
N ILE A 81 2.30 -13.09 -25.60
CA ILE A 81 0.99 -13.65 -25.24
C ILE A 81 0.89 -13.75 -23.71
N GLY A 82 1.94 -14.24 -23.05
CA GLY A 82 2.03 -14.33 -21.61
C GLY A 82 1.85 -12.97 -20.92
N ALA A 83 2.51 -11.93 -21.43
CA ALA A 83 2.37 -10.56 -20.94
C ALA A 83 0.94 -10.02 -21.11
N ALA A 84 0.30 -10.24 -22.26
CA ALA A 84 -1.10 -9.85 -22.48
C ALA A 84 -2.07 -10.60 -21.55
N CYS A 85 -1.85 -11.90 -21.33
CA CYS A 85 -2.63 -12.72 -20.41
C CYS A 85 -2.43 -12.27 -18.95
N LEU A 86 -1.20 -11.96 -18.56
CA LEU A 86 -0.87 -11.40 -17.24
C LEU A 86 -1.61 -10.08 -17.01
N ALA A 87 -1.54 -9.15 -17.96
CA ALA A 87 -2.20 -7.85 -17.88
C ALA A 87 -3.74 -7.95 -17.84
N SER A 88 -4.32 -8.92 -18.56
CA SER A 88 -5.76 -9.21 -18.52
C SER A 88 -6.19 -10.10 -17.34
N THR A 89 -5.30 -10.38 -16.38
CA THR A 89 -5.52 -11.25 -15.20
C THR A 89 -5.85 -12.72 -15.51
N ASN A 90 -5.56 -13.18 -16.73
CA ASN A 90 -5.69 -14.58 -17.13
C ASN A 90 -4.42 -15.37 -16.76
N TYR A 91 -4.19 -15.54 -15.47
CA TYR A 91 -2.96 -16.12 -14.94
C TYR A 91 -2.73 -17.56 -15.40
N ARG A 92 -3.80 -18.36 -15.51
CA ARG A 92 -3.69 -19.75 -15.98
C ARG A 92 -3.11 -19.83 -17.39
N ARG A 93 -3.67 -19.05 -18.32
CA ARG A 93 -3.17 -19.04 -19.70
C ARG A 93 -1.77 -18.43 -19.78
N ALA A 94 -1.50 -17.39 -18.98
CA ALA A 94 -0.16 -16.79 -18.89
C ALA A 94 0.89 -17.82 -18.44
N GLU A 95 0.58 -18.63 -17.43
CA GLU A 95 1.43 -19.72 -16.95
C GLU A 95 1.69 -20.74 -18.05
N GLU A 96 0.63 -21.26 -18.69
CA GLU A 96 0.73 -22.26 -19.77
C GLU A 96 1.67 -21.81 -20.91
N VAL A 97 1.50 -20.57 -21.41
CA VAL A 97 2.31 -20.06 -22.53
C VAL A 97 3.73 -19.67 -22.13
N LEU A 98 3.94 -19.16 -20.91
CA LEU A 98 5.28 -18.78 -20.43
C LEU A 98 6.12 -20.01 -20.07
N GLU A 99 5.50 -21.09 -19.60
CA GLU A 99 6.18 -22.38 -19.48
C GLU A 99 6.63 -22.91 -20.83
N GLU A 100 5.79 -22.79 -21.87
CA GLU A 100 6.18 -23.17 -23.24
C GLU A 100 7.33 -22.30 -23.75
N ALA A 101 7.27 -20.98 -23.53
CA ALA A 101 8.34 -20.05 -23.88
C ALA A 101 9.67 -20.45 -23.21
N ARG A 102 9.61 -20.75 -21.90
CA ARG A 102 10.78 -21.16 -21.11
C ARG A 102 11.36 -22.48 -21.62
N ARG A 103 10.54 -23.50 -21.89
CA ARG A 103 11.00 -24.77 -22.47
C ARG A 103 11.66 -24.56 -23.84
N THR A 104 11.11 -23.66 -24.65
CA THR A 104 11.68 -23.32 -25.96
C THR A 104 13.06 -22.65 -25.81
N TRP A 105 13.19 -21.70 -24.88
CA TRP A 105 14.48 -21.09 -24.58
C TRP A 105 15.50 -22.07 -24.01
N ASP A 106 15.09 -22.95 -23.09
CA ASP A 106 15.95 -23.98 -22.51
C ASP A 106 16.47 -24.95 -23.59
N ALA A 107 15.64 -25.27 -24.60
CA ALA A 107 16.05 -26.11 -25.73
C ALA A 107 17.04 -25.42 -26.68
N ILE A 108 16.95 -24.09 -26.83
CA ILE A 108 17.89 -23.30 -27.64
C ILE A 108 19.22 -23.13 -26.91
N SER A 109 19.17 -22.66 -25.66
CA SER A 109 20.34 -22.38 -24.84
C SER A 109 19.94 -22.37 -23.36
N PRO A 110 20.27 -23.43 -22.60
CA PRO A 110 20.02 -23.48 -21.17
C PRO A 110 20.68 -22.30 -20.46
N ARG A 111 19.94 -21.67 -19.52
CA ARG A 111 20.40 -20.48 -18.75
C ARG A 111 20.69 -19.24 -19.61
N SER A 112 20.14 -19.16 -20.82
CA SER A 112 20.22 -17.94 -21.62
C SER A 112 19.51 -16.77 -20.94
N GLY A 113 19.99 -15.54 -21.18
CA GLY A 113 19.34 -14.33 -20.65
C GLY A 113 17.89 -14.17 -21.11
N ASP A 114 17.56 -14.63 -22.33
CA ASP A 114 16.18 -14.67 -22.84
C ASP A 114 15.31 -15.68 -22.05
N GLY A 115 15.85 -16.88 -21.77
CA GLY A 115 15.17 -17.87 -20.92
C GLY A 115 14.95 -17.39 -19.48
N LEU A 116 15.92 -16.68 -18.91
CA LEU A 116 15.80 -16.09 -17.58
C LEU A 116 14.80 -14.93 -17.53
N ARG A 117 14.68 -14.14 -18.61
CA ARG A 117 13.61 -13.13 -18.73
C ARG A 117 12.22 -13.79 -18.77
N ALA A 118 12.06 -14.86 -19.55
CA ALA A 118 10.81 -15.62 -19.59
C ALA A 118 10.48 -16.20 -18.19
N ALA A 119 11.47 -16.73 -17.48
CA ALA A 119 11.33 -17.20 -16.10
C ALA A 119 10.94 -16.07 -15.12
N THR A 120 11.49 -14.87 -15.30
CA THR A 120 11.12 -13.69 -14.49
C THR A 120 9.66 -13.30 -14.72
N THR A 121 9.19 -13.33 -15.96
CA THR A 121 7.79 -13.04 -16.31
C THR A 121 6.84 -14.11 -15.75
N LEU A 122 7.24 -15.39 -15.82
CA LEU A 122 6.50 -16.50 -15.21
C LEU A 122 6.44 -16.35 -13.67
N ALA A 123 7.54 -15.93 -13.04
CA ALA A 123 7.53 -15.64 -11.62
C ALA A 123 6.60 -14.48 -11.26
N GLU A 124 6.48 -13.46 -12.12
CA GLU A 124 5.47 -12.42 -11.93
C GLU A 124 4.05 -12.99 -12.02
N VAL A 125 3.76 -13.92 -12.95
CA VAL A 125 2.46 -14.62 -12.97
C VAL A 125 2.20 -15.33 -11.64
N TYR A 126 3.17 -16.11 -11.14
CA TYR A 126 3.04 -16.78 -9.83
C TYR A 126 2.84 -15.80 -8.68
N PHE A 127 3.51 -14.65 -8.72
CA PHE A 127 3.34 -13.61 -7.71
C PHE A 127 1.92 -13.03 -7.75
N ARG A 128 1.40 -12.72 -8.94
CA ARG A 128 0.04 -12.14 -9.12
C ARG A 128 -1.09 -13.14 -8.90
N SER A 129 -0.84 -14.44 -9.07
CA SER A 129 -1.80 -15.53 -8.84
C SER A 129 -1.78 -16.11 -7.42
N ALA A 130 -1.20 -15.38 -6.45
CA ALA A 130 -1.02 -15.80 -5.05
C ALA A 130 -0.13 -17.05 -4.83
N SER A 131 0.59 -17.51 -5.85
CA SER A 131 1.57 -18.61 -5.77
C SER A 131 2.97 -18.12 -5.36
N ARG A 132 3.05 -17.34 -4.28
CA ARG A 132 4.24 -16.56 -3.90
C ARG A 132 5.49 -17.40 -3.63
N GLN A 133 5.35 -18.60 -3.08
CA GLN A 133 6.51 -19.46 -2.83
C GLN A 133 7.15 -19.90 -4.15
N ARG A 134 6.35 -20.33 -5.13
CA ARG A 134 6.85 -20.67 -6.47
C ARG A 134 7.50 -19.47 -7.17
N ALA A 135 6.91 -18.29 -7.00
CA ALA A 135 7.49 -17.05 -7.50
C ALA A 135 8.87 -16.80 -6.88
N GLN A 136 8.99 -16.91 -5.55
CA GLN A 136 10.24 -16.70 -4.83
C GLN A 136 11.31 -17.72 -5.25
N ASP A 137 10.99 -19.01 -5.26
CA ASP A 137 11.94 -20.07 -5.63
C ASP A 137 12.50 -19.84 -7.04
N LEU A 138 11.63 -19.47 -7.99
CA LEU A 138 12.04 -19.17 -9.36
C LEU A 138 12.90 -17.90 -9.46
N LEU A 139 12.54 -16.84 -8.71
CA LEU A 139 13.30 -15.58 -8.71
C LEU A 139 14.66 -15.72 -8.05
N GLU A 140 14.81 -16.56 -7.03
CA GLU A 140 16.11 -16.84 -6.41
C GLU A 140 17.06 -17.52 -7.39
N VAL A 141 16.57 -18.49 -8.17
CA VAL A 141 17.34 -19.11 -9.26
C VAL A 141 17.72 -18.09 -10.33
N VAL A 142 16.75 -17.27 -10.78
CA VAL A 142 17.02 -16.21 -11.77
C VAL A 142 18.06 -15.23 -11.24
N ARG A 143 17.96 -14.81 -9.98
CA ARG A 143 18.87 -13.85 -9.36
C ARG A 143 20.29 -14.39 -9.27
N GLU A 144 20.47 -15.63 -8.82
CA GLU A 144 21.80 -16.27 -8.77
C GLU A 144 22.41 -16.38 -10.18
N GLN A 145 21.67 -16.90 -11.15
CA GLN A 145 22.19 -17.06 -12.52
C GLN A 145 22.46 -15.72 -13.22
N ALA A 146 21.62 -14.72 -12.98
CA ALA A 146 21.85 -13.37 -13.48
C ALA A 146 23.10 -12.74 -12.85
N LYS A 147 23.40 -13.05 -11.58
CA LYS A 147 24.64 -12.63 -10.90
C LYS A 147 25.87 -13.29 -11.52
N GLU A 148 25.84 -14.61 -11.68
CA GLU A 148 26.93 -15.37 -12.32
C GLU A 148 27.18 -14.90 -13.76
N GLY A 149 26.11 -14.62 -14.51
CA GLY A 149 26.18 -14.14 -15.89
C GLY A 149 26.43 -12.64 -16.04
N GLY A 150 26.55 -11.88 -14.95
CA GLY A 150 26.76 -10.42 -15.00
C GLY A 150 25.59 -9.63 -15.61
N ASN A 151 24.37 -10.17 -15.59
CA ASN A 151 23.19 -9.51 -16.15
C ASN A 151 22.50 -8.61 -15.11
N THR A 152 22.99 -7.38 -15.00
CA THR A 152 22.49 -6.36 -14.07
C THR A 152 21.00 -6.06 -14.24
N LEU A 153 20.46 -6.17 -15.47
CA LEU A 153 19.04 -5.88 -15.73
C LEU A 153 18.11 -6.96 -15.19
N LEU A 154 18.49 -8.23 -15.37
CA LEU A 154 17.75 -9.35 -14.77
C LEU A 154 17.87 -9.37 -13.25
N LEU A 155 19.06 -9.02 -12.72
CA LEU A 155 19.23 -8.84 -11.27
C LEU A 155 18.28 -7.79 -10.72
N HIS A 156 18.15 -6.65 -11.40
CA HIS A 156 17.19 -5.61 -11.04
C HIS A 156 15.78 -6.16 -11.02
N ASP A 157 15.33 -6.76 -12.13
CA ASP A 157 13.95 -7.20 -12.31
C ASP A 157 13.58 -8.29 -11.28
N ALA A 158 14.51 -9.22 -10.99
CA ALA A 158 14.32 -10.24 -9.95
C ALA A 158 14.28 -9.66 -8.53
N SER A 159 15.17 -8.72 -8.21
CA SER A 159 15.23 -8.08 -6.89
C SER A 159 13.96 -7.27 -6.61
N LEU A 160 13.44 -6.57 -7.63
CA LEU A 160 12.23 -5.78 -7.52
C LEU A 160 10.98 -6.65 -7.28
N LEU A 161 10.87 -7.81 -7.96
CA LEU A 161 9.77 -8.75 -7.73
C LEU A 161 9.86 -9.41 -6.34
N LEU A 162 11.07 -9.77 -5.89
CA LEU A 162 11.29 -10.27 -4.53
C LEU A 162 10.91 -9.22 -3.48
N ALA A 163 11.17 -7.93 -3.72
CA ALA A 163 10.71 -6.85 -2.86
C ALA A 163 9.17 -6.80 -2.78
N GLY A 164 8.48 -6.98 -3.90
CA GLY A 164 7.02 -7.09 -3.94
C GLY A 164 6.49 -8.27 -3.13
N ILE A 165 7.15 -9.43 -3.19
CA ILE A 165 6.84 -10.61 -2.36
C ILE A 165 7.08 -10.33 -0.88
N ALA A 166 8.19 -9.69 -0.53
CA ALA A 166 8.50 -9.31 0.85
C ALA A 166 7.45 -8.36 1.43
N ARG A 167 7.05 -7.34 0.66
CA ARG A 167 5.95 -6.44 1.03
C ARG A 167 4.64 -7.19 1.26
N ARG A 168 4.25 -8.09 0.35
CA ARG A 168 3.01 -8.89 0.52
C ARG A 168 3.01 -9.78 1.75
N ARG A 169 4.19 -10.08 2.32
CA ARG A 169 4.36 -10.79 3.59
C ARG A 169 4.60 -9.86 4.79
N ALA A 170 4.31 -8.56 4.63
CA ALA A 170 4.56 -7.50 5.62
C ALA A 170 6.02 -7.38 6.12
N ARG A 171 6.99 -7.91 5.35
CA ARG A 171 8.43 -7.74 5.62
C ARG A 171 8.92 -6.48 4.93
N TYR A 172 8.54 -5.32 5.47
CA TYR A 172 8.81 -4.04 4.83
C TYR A 172 10.30 -3.67 4.80
N ASP A 173 11.07 -4.02 5.83
CA ASP A 173 12.51 -3.76 5.86
C ASP A 173 13.22 -4.50 4.71
N ASP A 174 12.92 -5.79 4.52
CA ASP A 174 13.41 -6.59 3.39
C ASP A 174 12.98 -5.99 2.04
N ALA A 175 11.72 -5.53 1.93
CA ALA A 175 11.20 -4.91 0.71
C ALA A 175 11.93 -3.60 0.39
N ILE A 176 12.25 -2.79 1.41
CA ILE A 176 13.02 -1.56 1.28
C ILE A 176 14.45 -1.87 0.82
N GLU A 177 15.14 -2.82 1.46
CA GLU A 177 16.52 -3.20 1.10
C GLU A 177 16.60 -3.72 -0.36
N LEU A 178 15.67 -4.60 -0.75
CA LEU A 178 15.60 -5.12 -2.11
C LEU A 178 15.22 -4.02 -3.13
N GLY A 179 14.35 -3.09 -2.75
CA GLY A 179 13.97 -1.92 -3.56
C GLY A 179 15.15 -0.96 -3.78
N GLU A 180 15.94 -0.69 -2.73
CA GLU A 180 17.16 0.11 -2.80
C GLU A 180 18.22 -0.57 -3.69
N THR A 181 18.38 -1.89 -3.53
CA THR A 181 19.27 -2.70 -4.37
C THR A 181 18.87 -2.62 -5.84
N ALA A 182 17.58 -2.83 -6.15
CA ALA A 182 17.07 -2.68 -7.51
C ALA A 182 17.38 -1.29 -8.06
N ARG A 183 17.04 -0.22 -7.32
CA ARG A 183 17.32 1.16 -7.75
C ARG A 183 18.81 1.39 -8.05
N ALA A 184 19.71 0.90 -7.21
CA ALA A 184 21.15 1.00 -7.44
C ALA A 184 21.60 0.25 -8.70
N LEU A 185 21.08 -0.96 -8.94
CA LEU A 185 21.36 -1.74 -10.16
C LEU A 185 20.90 -1.00 -11.43
N ALA A 186 19.72 -0.37 -11.40
CA ALA A 186 19.23 0.43 -12.52
C ALA A 186 20.11 1.65 -12.79
N GLN A 187 20.58 2.33 -11.74
CA GLN A 187 21.50 3.46 -11.87
C GLN A 187 22.85 3.05 -12.44
N GLN A 188 23.42 1.94 -11.96
CA GLN A 188 24.66 1.38 -12.48
C GLN A 188 24.57 1.02 -13.97
N ALA A 189 23.41 0.50 -14.39
CA ALA A 189 23.14 0.18 -15.78
C ALA A 189 22.79 1.40 -16.66
N GLY A 190 22.59 2.59 -16.06
CA GLY A 190 22.10 3.78 -16.78
C GLY A 190 20.65 3.66 -17.27
N GLU A 191 19.89 2.69 -16.77
CA GLU A 191 18.52 2.37 -17.22
C GLU A 191 17.47 3.21 -16.49
N LYS A 192 17.26 4.44 -16.97
CA LYS A 192 16.34 5.41 -16.36
C LYS A 192 14.90 4.92 -16.18
N ARG A 193 14.40 4.04 -17.05
CA ARG A 193 13.05 3.45 -16.88
C ARG A 193 12.96 2.53 -15.67
N ARG A 194 13.98 1.68 -15.49
CA ARG A 194 14.08 0.78 -14.33
C ARG A 194 14.32 1.57 -13.06
N GLU A 195 15.10 2.65 -13.13
CA GLU A 195 15.28 3.58 -12.03
C GLU A 195 13.93 4.19 -11.61
N ALA A 196 13.12 4.69 -12.55
CA ALA A 196 11.79 5.20 -12.23
C ALA A 196 10.90 4.13 -11.55
N ARG A 197 10.88 2.90 -12.09
CA ARG A 197 10.05 1.80 -11.57
C ARG A 197 10.45 1.39 -10.15
N SER A 198 11.75 1.23 -9.89
CA SER A 198 12.28 0.85 -8.57
C SER A 198 12.17 2.00 -7.56
N THR A 199 12.38 3.25 -7.96
CA THR A 199 12.14 4.42 -7.10
C THR A 199 10.67 4.53 -6.70
N MET A 200 9.73 4.30 -7.63
CA MET A 200 8.31 4.27 -7.33
C MET A 200 7.95 3.17 -6.32
N ALA A 201 8.41 1.95 -6.57
CA ALA A 201 8.17 0.83 -5.66
C ALA A 201 8.74 1.09 -4.27
N LEU A 202 9.97 1.63 -4.19
CA LEU A 202 10.60 2.01 -2.94
C LEU A 202 9.80 3.08 -2.19
N ALA A 203 9.24 4.07 -2.89
CA ALA A 203 8.37 5.08 -2.27
C ALA A 203 7.15 4.44 -1.58
N LEU A 204 6.51 3.47 -2.25
CA LEU A 204 5.38 2.71 -1.69
C LEU A 204 5.79 1.87 -0.48
N TYR A 205 6.95 1.20 -0.54
CA TYR A 205 7.42 0.36 0.57
C TYR A 205 7.75 1.19 1.80
N LEU A 206 8.40 2.34 1.60
CA LEU A 206 8.67 3.32 2.66
C LEU A 206 7.38 3.90 3.24
N TRP A 207 6.37 4.13 2.39
CA TRP A 207 5.07 4.63 2.82
C TRP A 207 4.37 3.65 3.77
N LEU A 208 4.28 2.38 3.37
CA LEU A 208 3.66 1.32 4.16
C LEU A 208 4.43 1.04 5.47
N ALA A 209 5.76 1.20 5.44
CA ALA A 209 6.63 1.14 6.62
C ALA A 209 6.60 2.42 7.50
N ARG A 210 5.72 3.37 7.18
CA ARG A 210 5.52 4.65 7.90
C ARG A 210 6.75 5.56 7.91
N GLN A 211 7.66 5.37 6.95
CA GLN A 211 8.81 6.25 6.73
C GLN A 211 8.43 7.41 5.78
N TYR A 212 7.45 8.23 6.21
CA TYR A 212 6.78 9.23 5.37
C TYR A 212 7.72 10.23 4.71
N ARG A 213 8.73 10.73 5.43
CA ARG A 213 9.73 11.66 4.86
C ARG A 213 10.48 11.05 3.69
N ARG A 214 11.01 9.83 3.86
CA ARG A 214 11.76 9.13 2.80
C ARG A 214 10.86 8.73 1.65
N SER A 215 9.63 8.29 1.94
CA SER A 215 8.62 7.98 0.92
C SER A 215 8.32 9.19 0.04
N HIS A 216 8.06 10.35 0.67
CA HIS A 216 7.81 11.61 -0.02
C HIS A 216 8.96 12.02 -0.94
N GLU A 217 10.21 11.95 -0.45
CA GLU A 217 11.41 12.19 -1.25
C GLU A 217 11.50 11.26 -2.47
N MET A 218 11.19 9.96 -2.30
CA MET A 218 11.21 8.99 -3.40
C MET A 218 10.08 9.20 -4.41
N PHE A 219 8.87 9.57 -3.98
CA PHE A 219 7.79 9.94 -4.90
C PHE A 219 8.17 11.15 -5.77
N LEU A 220 8.75 12.19 -5.17
CA LEU A 220 9.23 13.36 -5.91
C LEU A 220 10.34 12.99 -6.88
N ALA A 221 11.28 12.13 -6.48
CA ALA A 221 12.33 11.65 -7.36
C ALA A 221 11.77 10.83 -8.54
N ALA A 222 10.80 9.94 -8.31
CA ALA A 222 10.15 9.18 -9.37
C ALA A 222 9.40 10.08 -10.36
N LEU A 223 8.72 11.13 -9.86
CA LEU A 223 8.02 12.09 -10.70
C LEU A 223 8.99 12.85 -11.61
N GLU A 224 10.13 13.26 -11.06
CA GLU A 224 11.18 13.95 -11.80
C GLU A 224 11.81 13.06 -12.87
N ILE A 225 12.11 11.79 -12.57
CA ILE A 225 12.61 10.84 -13.57
C ILE A 225 11.55 10.63 -14.67
N ALA A 226 10.27 10.45 -14.30
CA ALA A 226 9.19 10.29 -15.26
C ALA A 226 9.05 11.51 -16.19
N ARG A 227 9.22 12.72 -15.64
CA ARG A 227 9.25 13.98 -16.39
C ARG A 227 10.42 14.04 -17.37
N GLN A 228 11.63 13.68 -16.94
CA GLN A 228 12.81 13.61 -17.80
C GLN A 228 12.65 12.62 -18.95
N LEU A 229 11.92 11.52 -18.71
CA LEU A 229 11.60 10.52 -19.71
C LEU A 229 10.44 10.90 -20.63
N GLY A 230 9.71 11.99 -20.36
CA GLY A 230 8.47 12.32 -21.07
C GLY A 230 7.32 11.34 -20.80
N ASN A 231 7.45 10.45 -19.80
CA ASN A 231 6.48 9.39 -19.54
C ASN A 231 5.26 9.91 -18.76
N ARG A 232 4.27 10.43 -19.49
CA ARG A 232 3.03 10.96 -18.92
C ARG A 232 2.26 9.95 -18.07
N ARG A 233 2.22 8.67 -18.47
CA ARG A 233 1.56 7.60 -17.70
C ARG A 233 2.20 7.42 -16.34
N SER A 234 3.53 7.29 -16.29
CA SER A 234 4.26 7.17 -15.03
C SER A 234 4.17 8.45 -14.19
N MET A 235 4.14 9.63 -14.81
CA MET A 235 3.93 10.89 -14.08
C MET A 235 2.55 10.92 -13.40
N LEU A 236 1.49 10.56 -14.11
CA LEU A 236 0.13 10.48 -13.57
C LEU A 236 0.04 9.48 -12.43
N TYR A 237 0.54 8.25 -12.66
CA TYR A 237 0.55 7.20 -11.65
C TYR A 237 1.29 7.64 -10.37
N THR A 238 2.46 8.25 -10.54
CA THR A 238 3.25 8.80 -9.41
C THR A 238 2.50 9.90 -8.67
N ALA A 239 1.89 10.84 -9.41
CA ALA A 239 1.19 11.96 -8.82
C ALA A 239 -0.05 11.52 -8.02
N MET A 240 -0.77 10.48 -8.48
CA MET A 240 -1.92 9.92 -7.77
C MET A 240 -1.50 9.22 -6.47
N ASN A 241 -0.46 8.38 -6.49
CA ASN A 241 0.06 7.76 -5.26
C ASN A 241 0.55 8.82 -4.25
N LEU A 242 1.23 9.86 -4.72
CA LEU A 242 1.65 10.98 -3.86
C LEU A 242 0.44 11.78 -3.33
N ALA A 243 -0.62 11.93 -4.12
CA ALA A 243 -1.86 12.53 -3.65
C ALA A 243 -2.55 11.67 -2.59
N GLU A 244 -2.56 10.35 -2.73
CA GLU A 244 -3.08 9.42 -1.70
C GLU A 244 -2.28 9.53 -0.39
N LEU A 245 -0.94 9.57 -0.46
CA LEU A 245 -0.11 9.86 0.71
C LEU A 245 -0.53 11.18 1.37
N TYR A 246 -0.70 12.25 0.60
CA TYR A 246 -1.16 13.53 1.13
C TYR A 246 -2.56 13.48 1.75
N VAL A 247 -3.48 12.69 1.17
CA VAL A 247 -4.81 12.47 1.76
C VAL A 247 -4.70 11.70 3.08
N GLU A 248 -3.87 10.66 3.17
CA GLU A 248 -3.64 9.93 4.43
C GLU A 248 -3.08 10.84 5.53
N VAL A 249 -2.24 11.81 5.16
CA VAL A 249 -1.64 12.76 6.11
C VAL A 249 -2.44 14.06 6.32
N GLY A 250 -3.65 14.17 5.76
CA GLY A 250 -4.52 15.35 5.93
C GLY A 250 -4.10 16.58 5.12
N ARG A 251 -3.10 16.46 4.24
CA ARG A 251 -2.62 17.53 3.35
C ARG A 251 -3.49 17.65 2.08
N TYR A 252 -4.77 17.94 2.28
CA TYR A 252 -5.78 17.93 1.20
C TYR A 252 -5.52 18.96 0.11
N ASP A 253 -4.94 20.12 0.44
CA ASP A 253 -4.64 21.16 -0.55
C ASP A 253 -3.54 20.71 -1.53
N ASP A 254 -2.52 20.01 -1.03
CA ASP A 254 -1.44 19.46 -1.86
C ASP A 254 -1.92 18.33 -2.75
N ALA A 255 -2.74 17.43 -2.20
CA ALA A 255 -3.41 16.38 -2.97
C ALA A 255 -4.28 16.98 -4.08
N ARG A 256 -5.08 18.01 -3.77
CA ARG A 256 -5.92 18.72 -4.75
C ARG A 256 -5.08 19.36 -5.85
N ALA A 257 -3.97 19.99 -5.50
CA ALA A 257 -3.06 20.59 -6.47
C ALA A 257 -2.43 19.55 -7.41
N LEU A 258 -2.06 18.38 -6.90
CA LEU A 258 -1.55 17.27 -7.71
C LEU A 258 -2.62 16.71 -8.66
N LEU A 259 -3.82 16.41 -8.15
CA LEU A 259 -4.91 15.90 -8.97
C LEU A 259 -5.34 16.91 -10.03
N ALA A 260 -5.41 18.21 -9.72
CA ALA A 260 -5.73 19.24 -10.70
C ALA A 260 -4.73 19.28 -11.87
N ARG A 261 -3.43 19.11 -11.58
CA ARG A 261 -2.39 18.99 -12.61
C ARG A 261 -2.53 17.68 -13.40
N GLY A 262 -2.82 16.57 -12.71
CA GLY A 262 -3.04 15.27 -13.32
C GLY A 262 -4.22 15.26 -14.30
N ARG A 263 -5.35 15.87 -13.91
CA ARG A 263 -6.56 15.96 -14.75
C ARG A 263 -6.28 16.57 -16.12
N ALA A 264 -5.44 17.61 -16.17
CA ALA A 264 -5.07 18.26 -17.43
C ALA A 264 -4.22 17.35 -18.34
N GLN A 265 -3.47 16.40 -17.76
CA GLN A 265 -2.67 15.42 -18.49
C GLN A 265 -3.47 14.17 -18.88
N LEU A 266 -4.51 13.83 -18.12
CA LEU A 266 -5.33 12.62 -18.34
C LEU A 266 -5.93 12.59 -19.75
N LYS A 267 -6.38 13.73 -20.29
CA LYS A 267 -6.90 13.84 -21.68
C LYS A 267 -5.89 13.50 -22.78
N HIS A 268 -4.61 13.41 -22.44
CA HIS A 268 -3.51 13.08 -23.35
C HIS A 268 -2.98 11.65 -23.16
N VAL A 269 -3.70 10.85 -22.37
CA VAL A 269 -3.38 9.45 -22.10
C VAL A 269 -4.64 8.64 -22.37
N ASP A 270 -4.50 7.57 -23.15
CA ASP A 270 -5.59 6.64 -23.42
C ASP A 270 -5.44 5.43 -22.50
N SER A 271 -5.96 5.55 -21.26
CA SER A 271 -5.82 4.52 -20.24
C SER A 271 -7.00 4.49 -19.28
N LEU A 272 -7.78 3.41 -19.37
CA LEU A 272 -8.86 3.18 -18.44
C LEU A 272 -8.33 2.92 -17.02
N SER A 273 -7.20 2.21 -16.87
CA SER A 273 -6.58 1.99 -15.55
C SER A 273 -6.25 3.31 -14.84
N LEU A 274 -5.64 4.27 -15.56
CA LEU A 274 -5.28 5.56 -14.97
C LEU A 274 -6.51 6.43 -14.70
N GLU A 275 -7.54 6.35 -15.53
CA GLU A 275 -8.81 7.05 -15.29
C GLU A 275 -9.52 6.53 -14.03
N LEU A 276 -9.60 5.20 -13.88
CA LEU A 276 -10.17 4.57 -12.69
C LEU A 276 -9.40 4.93 -11.43
N TYR A 277 -8.07 4.85 -11.49
CA TYR A 277 -7.23 5.20 -10.35
C TYR A 277 -7.35 6.69 -10.00
N TYR A 278 -7.40 7.57 -11.00
CA TYR A 278 -7.62 9.01 -10.80
C TYR A 278 -8.94 9.30 -10.10
N LEU A 279 -10.02 8.68 -10.55
CA LEU A 279 -11.34 8.81 -9.93
C LEU A 279 -11.33 8.30 -8.49
N ALA A 280 -10.71 7.15 -8.23
CA ALA A 280 -10.62 6.61 -6.88
C ALA A 280 -9.87 7.56 -5.94
N THR A 281 -8.72 8.09 -6.35
CA THR A 281 -7.95 9.06 -5.57
C THR A 281 -8.73 10.37 -5.38
N GLN A 282 -9.49 10.82 -6.38
CA GLN A 282 -10.35 12.00 -6.25
C GLN A 282 -11.46 11.78 -5.22
N VAL A 283 -12.16 10.65 -5.26
CA VAL A 283 -13.20 10.30 -4.27
C VAL A 283 -12.60 10.19 -2.87
N LEU A 284 -11.41 9.62 -2.73
CA LEU A 284 -10.71 9.54 -1.44
C LEU A 284 -10.39 10.93 -0.88
N LEU A 285 -9.88 11.84 -1.73
CA LEU A 285 -9.60 13.22 -1.34
C LEU A 285 -10.87 13.94 -0.88
N GLU A 286 -11.95 13.82 -1.66
CA GLU A 286 -13.23 14.45 -1.35
C GLU A 286 -13.80 13.92 -0.04
N LEU A 287 -13.79 12.60 0.16
CA LEU A 287 -14.18 11.97 1.43
C LEU A 287 -13.38 12.52 2.61
N GLY A 288 -12.06 12.64 2.47
CA GLY A 288 -11.19 13.23 3.50
C GLY A 288 -11.52 14.70 3.78
N ALA A 289 -11.79 15.48 2.73
CA ALA A 289 -12.13 16.89 2.83
C ALA A 289 -13.60 17.18 3.19
N GLY A 290 -14.45 16.15 3.33
CA GLY A 290 -15.88 16.29 3.61
C GLY A 290 -16.74 16.72 2.42
N SER A 291 -16.31 16.42 1.19
CA SER A 291 -17.04 16.61 -0.07
C SER A 291 -17.44 15.27 -0.68
N ASP A 292 -18.35 15.29 -1.66
CA ASP A 292 -18.86 14.08 -2.35
C ASP A 292 -19.11 14.31 -3.86
N GLU A 293 -18.58 15.39 -4.43
CA GLU A 293 -18.90 15.80 -5.81
C GLU A 293 -18.51 14.77 -6.88
N GLY A 294 -17.41 14.04 -6.69
CA GLY A 294 -16.86 13.05 -7.61
C GLY A 294 -17.34 11.62 -7.38
N ALA A 295 -17.88 11.29 -6.20
CA ALA A 295 -18.34 9.93 -5.88
C ALA A 295 -19.47 9.44 -6.79
N ARG A 296 -20.38 10.34 -7.18
CA ARG A 296 -21.48 10.01 -8.11
C ARG A 296 -20.97 9.68 -9.51
N SER A 297 -20.09 10.52 -10.06
CA SER A 297 -19.51 10.28 -11.39
C SER A 297 -18.68 9.00 -11.42
N ALA A 298 -17.94 8.71 -10.35
CA ALA A 298 -17.20 7.47 -10.18
C ALA A 298 -18.15 6.24 -10.12
N ALA A 299 -19.25 6.33 -9.37
CA ALA A 299 -20.23 5.24 -9.27
C ALA A 299 -20.92 4.96 -10.61
N GLU A 300 -21.31 6.00 -11.36
CA GLU A 300 -21.89 5.85 -12.70
C GLU A 300 -20.94 5.13 -13.66
N LEU A 301 -19.66 5.48 -13.65
CA LEU A 301 -18.67 4.83 -14.49
C LEU A 301 -18.51 3.34 -14.13
N VAL A 302 -18.43 3.01 -12.84
CA VAL A 302 -18.32 1.60 -12.38
C VAL A 302 -19.49 0.76 -12.88
N ILE A 303 -20.73 1.29 -12.84
CA ILE A 303 -21.92 0.59 -13.34
C ILE A 303 -21.85 0.40 -14.86
N GLN A 304 -21.34 1.39 -15.60
CA GLN A 304 -21.25 1.36 -17.06
C GLN A 304 -20.09 0.53 -17.59
N LEU A 305 -19.10 0.23 -16.75
CA LEU A 305 -18.02 -0.67 -17.11
C LEU A 305 -18.55 -2.11 -17.08
N PRO A 306 -18.56 -2.82 -18.23
CA PRO A 306 -18.73 -4.27 -18.19
C PRO A 306 -17.68 -4.83 -17.24
N ALA A 307 -17.95 -5.96 -16.58
CA ALA A 307 -16.92 -6.70 -15.86
C ALA A 307 -15.79 -7.07 -16.84
N ARG A 308 -14.78 -6.20 -16.97
CA ARG A 308 -13.68 -6.34 -17.91
C ARG A 308 -12.54 -7.07 -17.19
N PRO A 309 -12.10 -8.23 -17.70
CA PRO A 309 -10.86 -8.86 -17.24
C PRO A 309 -9.70 -7.86 -17.37
N GLY A 310 -8.87 -7.71 -16.33
CA GLY A 310 -7.69 -6.84 -16.34
C GLY A 310 -7.65 -5.76 -15.26
N PHE A 311 -8.78 -5.19 -14.85
CA PHE A 311 -8.83 -4.01 -13.97
C PHE A 311 -9.17 -4.34 -12.51
N ARG A 312 -8.88 -5.56 -12.06
CA ARG A 312 -9.35 -6.07 -10.75
C ARG A 312 -8.88 -5.22 -9.57
N MET A 313 -7.64 -4.74 -9.60
CA MET A 313 -7.07 -3.96 -8.50
C MET A 313 -7.61 -2.53 -8.47
N GLU A 314 -7.68 -1.88 -9.63
CA GLU A 314 -8.25 -0.54 -9.78
C GLU A 314 -9.73 -0.52 -9.40
N LEU A 315 -10.47 -1.55 -9.79
CA LEU A 315 -11.87 -1.73 -9.37
C LEU A 315 -11.98 -1.99 -7.87
N ALA A 316 -11.10 -2.81 -7.27
CA ALA A 316 -11.12 -3.06 -5.83
C ALA A 316 -10.99 -1.74 -5.04
N TRP A 317 -10.03 -0.91 -5.44
CA TRP A 317 -9.82 0.40 -4.83
C TRP A 317 -10.99 1.35 -5.04
N LEU A 318 -11.51 1.43 -6.26
CA LEU A 318 -12.64 2.28 -6.56
C LEU A 318 -13.90 1.87 -5.78
N HIS A 319 -14.20 0.56 -5.71
CA HIS A 319 -15.28 0.03 -4.88
C HIS A 319 -15.06 0.35 -3.40
N TYR A 320 -13.83 0.24 -2.89
CA TYR A 320 -13.53 0.55 -1.49
C TYR A 320 -13.83 2.02 -1.16
N VAL A 321 -13.35 2.96 -1.96
CA VAL A 321 -13.56 4.40 -1.71
C VAL A 321 -15.02 4.81 -1.93
N LEU A 322 -15.71 4.23 -2.91
CA LEU A 322 -17.15 4.44 -3.13
C LEU A 322 -17.97 3.91 -1.96
N GLY A 323 -17.63 2.73 -1.44
CA GLY A 323 -18.28 2.15 -0.28
C GLY A 323 -18.13 3.02 0.98
N ARG A 324 -16.94 3.59 1.19
CA ARG A 324 -16.69 4.55 2.28
C ARG A 324 -17.43 5.88 2.09
N SER A 325 -17.51 6.41 0.86
CA SER A 325 -18.34 7.58 0.55
C SER A 325 -19.82 7.31 0.82
N ALA A 326 -20.34 6.15 0.38
CA ALA A 326 -21.73 5.74 0.63
C ALA A 326 -22.02 5.60 2.13
N LEU A 327 -21.09 5.04 2.92
CA LEU A 327 -21.18 5.03 4.39
C LEU A 327 -21.29 6.43 4.97
N ALA A 328 -20.46 7.37 4.52
CA ALA A 328 -20.49 8.75 4.99
C ALA A 328 -21.82 9.46 4.67
N ARG A 329 -22.50 9.04 3.59
CA ARG A 329 -23.84 9.51 3.20
C ARG A 329 -25.00 8.79 3.91
N GLY A 330 -24.72 7.70 4.61
CA GLY A 330 -25.76 6.85 5.21
C GLY A 330 -26.49 5.95 4.20
N GLU A 331 -25.95 5.77 3.00
CA GLU A 331 -26.50 4.87 1.97
C GLU A 331 -26.01 3.44 2.19
N LEU A 332 -26.57 2.79 3.21
CA LEU A 332 -26.03 1.55 3.77
C LEU A 332 -26.06 0.35 2.80
N ASP A 333 -27.10 0.21 1.97
CA ASP A 333 -27.15 -0.90 1.00
C ASP A 333 -26.07 -0.76 -0.09
N GLY A 334 -25.91 0.44 -0.65
CA GLY A 334 -24.86 0.72 -1.62
C GLY A 334 -23.46 0.57 -1.01
N ALA A 335 -23.28 1.05 0.22
CA ALA A 335 -22.05 0.86 0.97
C ALA A 335 -21.69 -0.61 1.15
N ARG A 336 -22.64 -1.44 1.59
CA ARG A 336 -22.46 -2.88 1.77
C ARG A 336 -22.02 -3.53 0.46
N ASP A 337 -22.71 -3.25 -0.64
CA ASP A 337 -22.44 -3.88 -1.93
C ASP A 337 -21.06 -3.47 -2.48
N HIS A 338 -20.69 -2.19 -2.37
CA HIS A 338 -19.36 -1.72 -2.78
C HIS A 338 -18.24 -2.32 -1.90
N LEU A 339 -18.39 -2.33 -0.58
CA LEU A 339 -17.37 -2.85 0.33
C LEU A 339 -17.21 -4.38 0.23
N ALA A 340 -18.30 -5.12 -0.02
CA ALA A 340 -18.25 -6.55 -0.28
C ALA A 340 -17.49 -6.87 -1.58
N ASN A 341 -17.75 -6.11 -2.65
CA ASN A 341 -17.01 -6.24 -3.91
C ASN A 341 -15.52 -5.91 -3.73
N ALA A 342 -15.20 -4.85 -2.99
CA ALA A 342 -13.81 -4.49 -2.68
C ALA A 342 -13.09 -5.60 -1.91
N SER A 343 -13.69 -6.11 -0.83
CA SER A 343 -13.12 -7.21 -0.03
C SER A 343 -12.85 -8.43 -0.90
N ALA A 344 -13.83 -8.88 -1.70
CA ALA A 344 -13.69 -10.06 -2.54
C ALA A 344 -12.55 -9.92 -3.57
N LEU A 345 -12.38 -8.72 -4.16
CA LEU A 345 -11.29 -8.46 -5.12
C LEU A 345 -9.92 -8.40 -4.43
N TYR A 346 -9.82 -7.81 -3.24
CA TYR A 346 -8.58 -7.80 -2.47
C TYR A 346 -8.18 -9.19 -1.99
N ASP A 347 -9.13 -9.99 -1.50
CA ASP A 347 -8.89 -11.38 -1.11
C ASP A 347 -8.40 -12.21 -2.31
N ALA A 348 -9.01 -12.03 -3.49
CA ALA A 348 -8.59 -12.72 -4.72
C ALA A 348 -7.18 -12.31 -5.21
N THR A 349 -6.64 -11.18 -4.75
CA THR A 349 -5.29 -10.69 -5.08
C THR A 349 -4.32 -10.80 -3.91
N ASP A 350 -4.77 -11.40 -2.81
CA ASP A 350 -4.00 -11.61 -1.58
C ASP A 350 -3.41 -10.27 -1.07
N ASP A 351 -4.23 -9.22 -1.12
CA ASP A 351 -3.93 -7.86 -0.64
C ASP A 351 -4.50 -7.69 0.77
N TRP A 352 -3.86 -8.34 1.75
CA TRP A 352 -4.37 -8.41 3.12
C TRP A 352 -4.56 -7.03 3.77
N GLU A 353 -3.71 -6.05 3.41
CA GLU A 353 -3.74 -4.68 3.92
C GLU A 353 -5.10 -4.05 3.63
N ASN A 354 -5.48 -4.03 2.35
CA ASN A 354 -6.70 -3.42 1.88
C ASN A 354 -7.93 -4.30 2.13
N ALA A 355 -7.78 -5.62 2.11
CA ALA A 355 -8.84 -6.55 2.48
C ALA A 355 -9.30 -6.31 3.93
N SER A 356 -8.36 -6.18 4.87
CA SER A 356 -8.68 -5.95 6.29
C SER A 356 -9.42 -4.62 6.48
N ALA A 357 -9.00 -3.56 5.79
CA ALA A 357 -9.69 -2.27 5.84
C ALA A 357 -11.11 -2.35 5.24
N ALA A 358 -11.28 -2.99 4.08
CA ALA A 358 -12.57 -3.18 3.44
C ALA A 358 -13.52 -4.01 4.32
N GLN A 359 -13.04 -5.10 4.92
CA GLN A 359 -13.79 -5.94 5.86
C GLN A 359 -14.20 -5.18 7.12
N ALA A 360 -13.31 -4.36 7.68
CA ALA A 360 -13.64 -3.54 8.85
C ALA A 360 -14.80 -2.58 8.54
N TYR A 361 -14.72 -1.83 7.44
CA TYR A 361 -15.79 -0.92 7.04
C TYR A 361 -17.08 -1.67 6.64
N LEU A 362 -16.98 -2.84 6.02
CA LEU A 362 -18.14 -3.69 5.74
C LEU A 362 -18.82 -4.13 7.04
N GLY A 363 -18.05 -4.57 8.04
CA GLY A 363 -18.56 -4.90 9.37
C GLY A 363 -19.23 -3.71 10.06
N TYR A 364 -18.65 -2.51 9.94
CA TYR A 364 -19.30 -1.28 10.40
C TYR A 364 -20.64 -1.01 9.70
N CYS A 365 -20.71 -1.26 8.39
CA CYS A 365 -21.95 -1.15 7.62
C CYS A 365 -23.02 -2.12 8.13
N HIS A 366 -22.66 -3.38 8.38
CA HIS A 366 -23.56 -4.38 8.97
C HIS A 366 -24.04 -3.98 10.36
N GLN A 367 -23.18 -3.37 11.17
CA GLN A 367 -23.58 -2.84 12.49
C GLN A 367 -24.66 -1.76 12.36
N LEU A 368 -24.49 -0.83 11.40
CA LEU A 368 -25.49 0.22 11.14
C LEU A 368 -26.81 -0.33 10.57
N LEU A 369 -26.74 -1.46 9.84
CA LEU A 369 -27.90 -2.20 9.35
C LEU A 369 -28.59 -3.06 10.44
N GLY A 370 -28.00 -3.16 11.64
CA GLY A 370 -28.53 -3.95 12.76
C GLY A 370 -28.12 -5.43 12.77
N ASP A 371 -27.18 -5.83 11.91
CA ASP A 371 -26.64 -7.18 11.83
C ASP A 371 -25.34 -7.31 12.67
N ALA A 372 -25.54 -7.41 13.98
CA ALA A 372 -24.48 -7.45 14.99
C ALA A 372 -23.53 -8.64 14.82
N ASP A 373 -24.04 -9.81 14.45
CA ASP A 373 -23.26 -11.05 14.35
C ASP A 373 -22.27 -10.96 13.18
N THR A 374 -22.75 -10.53 12.01
CA THR A 374 -21.88 -10.32 10.84
C THR A 374 -20.90 -9.18 11.08
N ALA A 375 -21.33 -8.09 11.74
CA ALA A 375 -20.46 -6.97 12.09
C ALA A 375 -19.29 -7.41 12.98
N LEU A 376 -19.57 -8.18 14.04
CA LEU A 376 -18.54 -8.67 14.94
C LEU A 376 -17.61 -9.65 14.23
N ALA A 377 -18.14 -10.57 13.42
CA ALA A 377 -17.33 -11.55 12.69
C ALA A 377 -16.34 -10.86 11.73
N LEU A 378 -16.83 -9.93 10.90
CA LEU A 378 -16.01 -9.20 9.92
C LEU A 378 -14.95 -8.32 10.60
N THR A 379 -15.35 -7.55 11.61
CA THR A 379 -14.38 -6.66 12.29
C THR A 379 -13.36 -7.42 13.12
N SER A 380 -13.72 -8.58 13.69
CA SER A 380 -12.76 -9.45 14.41
C SER A 380 -11.75 -10.07 13.45
N ALA A 381 -12.20 -10.57 12.29
CA ALA A 381 -11.30 -11.11 11.27
C ALA A 381 -10.31 -10.05 10.76
N ALA A 382 -10.79 -8.84 10.50
CA ALA A 382 -9.94 -7.71 10.11
C ALA A 382 -8.94 -7.33 11.22
N TYR A 383 -9.38 -7.32 12.49
CA TYR A 383 -8.53 -7.05 13.65
C TYR A 383 -7.42 -8.10 13.81
N ASP A 384 -7.75 -9.39 13.72
CA ASP A 384 -6.79 -10.49 13.85
C ASP A 384 -5.79 -10.51 12.69
N SER A 385 -6.24 -10.20 11.47
CA SER A 385 -5.37 -10.03 10.31
C SER A 385 -4.36 -8.89 10.53
N ALA A 386 -4.82 -7.74 11.02
CA ALA A 386 -3.97 -6.61 11.35
C ALA A 386 -2.95 -6.92 12.47
N LEU A 387 -3.34 -7.73 13.47
CA LEU A 387 -2.40 -8.19 14.51
C LEU A 387 -1.34 -9.16 13.98
N THR A 388 -1.71 -10.02 13.03
CA THR A 388 -0.82 -11.05 12.46
C THR A 388 0.27 -10.43 11.60
N HIS A 389 -0.09 -9.46 10.76
CA HIS A 389 0.81 -8.92 9.74
C HIS A 389 1.52 -7.62 10.18
N GLY A 390 1.01 -6.91 11.19
CA GLY A 390 1.65 -5.69 11.69
C GLY A 390 1.31 -4.46 10.86
N GLN A 391 2.30 -3.62 10.55
CA GLN A 391 2.06 -2.31 9.90
C GLN A 391 1.35 -2.43 8.54
N GLY A 392 0.50 -1.46 8.20
CA GLY A 392 -0.23 -1.40 6.92
C GLY A 392 -1.00 -0.09 6.80
N GLU A 393 -1.44 0.26 5.58
CA GLU A 393 -2.23 1.47 5.31
C GLU A 393 -3.52 1.49 6.15
N ALA A 394 -3.84 2.61 6.79
CA ALA A 394 -5.05 2.79 7.60
C ALA A 394 -5.31 1.77 8.75
N ILE A 395 -4.29 1.08 9.29
CA ILE A 395 -4.47 0.10 10.38
C ILE A 395 -5.20 0.66 11.62
N GLN A 396 -5.05 1.95 11.90
CA GLN A 396 -5.74 2.62 12.98
C GLN A 396 -7.27 2.61 12.79
N ALA A 397 -7.75 2.64 11.54
CA ALA A 397 -9.17 2.57 11.22
C ALA A 397 -9.73 1.18 11.51
N VAL A 398 -8.98 0.11 11.21
CA VAL A 398 -9.38 -1.27 11.52
C VAL A 398 -9.61 -1.45 13.02
N PHE A 399 -8.63 -1.03 13.83
CA PHE A 399 -8.74 -1.12 15.29
C PHE A 399 -9.89 -0.26 15.84
N TYR A 400 -10.05 0.96 15.34
CA TYR A 400 -11.10 1.86 15.81
C TYR A 400 -12.50 1.34 15.46
N VAL A 401 -12.71 0.88 14.23
CA VAL A 401 -13.99 0.34 13.79
C VAL A 401 -14.38 -0.89 14.62
N HIS A 402 -13.43 -1.81 14.85
CA HIS A 402 -13.66 -2.96 15.73
C HIS A 402 -14.02 -2.53 17.16
N ALA A 403 -13.32 -1.53 17.71
CA ALA A 403 -13.64 -0.97 19.03
C ALA A 403 -15.08 -0.45 19.09
N ARG A 404 -15.55 0.25 18.05
CA ARG A 404 -16.92 0.80 17.98
C ARG A 404 -17.98 -0.30 17.90
N VAL A 405 -17.73 -1.37 17.13
CA VAL A 405 -18.64 -2.53 17.09
C VAL A 405 -18.70 -3.19 18.47
N LEU A 406 -17.56 -3.51 19.09
CA LEU A 406 -17.52 -4.10 20.43
C LEU A 406 -18.24 -3.24 21.49
N GLU A 407 -18.04 -1.92 21.45
CA GLU A 407 -18.71 -0.98 22.35
C GLU A 407 -20.23 -1.01 22.19
N SER A 408 -20.72 -1.04 20.94
CA SER A 408 -22.15 -1.14 20.65
C SER A 408 -22.80 -2.46 21.12
N LEU A 409 -21.99 -3.51 21.26
CA LEU A 409 -22.39 -4.82 21.80
C LEU A 409 -22.18 -4.93 23.32
N GLY A 410 -21.67 -3.88 23.97
CA GLY A 410 -21.42 -3.87 25.42
C GLY A 410 -20.14 -4.58 25.87
N HIS A 411 -19.25 -4.95 24.95
CA HIS A 411 -17.96 -5.59 25.24
C HIS A 411 -16.90 -4.55 25.65
N VAL A 412 -17.10 -3.90 26.81
CA VAL A 412 -16.31 -2.74 27.27
C VAL A 412 -14.80 -3.00 27.32
N GLY A 413 -14.37 -4.13 27.90
CA GLY A 413 -12.94 -4.46 28.04
C GLY A 413 -12.23 -4.59 26.68
N PRO A 414 -12.67 -5.52 25.81
CA PRO A 414 -12.15 -5.64 24.45
C PRO A 414 -12.24 -4.35 23.64
N ALA A 415 -13.33 -3.58 23.76
CA ALA A 415 -13.49 -2.31 23.07
C ALA A 415 -12.41 -1.29 23.49
N SER A 416 -12.11 -1.20 24.79
CA SER A 416 -11.06 -0.32 25.30
C SER A 416 -9.66 -0.75 24.84
N GLU A 417 -9.39 -2.05 24.71
CA GLU A 417 -8.11 -2.54 24.17
C GLU A 417 -7.97 -2.17 22.69
N ALA A 418 -9.00 -2.42 21.88
CA ALA A 418 -8.98 -2.06 20.47
C ALA A 418 -8.83 -0.55 20.25
N LEU A 419 -9.50 0.27 21.08
CA LEU A 419 -9.33 1.73 21.05
C LEU A 419 -7.92 2.17 21.45
N GLN A 420 -7.30 1.52 22.45
CA GLN A 420 -5.91 1.79 22.81
C GLN A 420 -4.97 1.53 21.63
N ARG A 421 -5.14 0.42 20.92
CA ARG A 421 -4.32 0.10 19.74
C ARG A 421 -4.51 1.10 18.61
N ALA A 422 -5.75 1.53 18.36
CA ALA A 422 -6.04 2.58 17.38
C ALA A 422 -5.30 3.88 17.74
N TYR A 423 -5.34 4.28 19.02
CA TYR A 423 -4.63 5.46 19.52
C TYR A 423 -3.11 5.32 19.37
N ASP A 424 -2.54 4.19 19.80
CA ASP A 424 -1.10 3.94 19.71
C ASP A 424 -0.61 3.96 18.25
N ALA A 425 -1.41 3.43 17.32
CA ALA A 425 -1.13 3.49 15.89
C ALA A 425 -1.09 4.95 15.38
N VAL A 426 -2.07 5.78 15.74
CA VAL A 426 -2.07 7.21 15.38
C VAL A 426 -0.84 7.90 15.95
N ARG A 427 -0.50 7.69 17.22
CA ARG A 427 0.66 8.35 17.85
C ARG A 427 1.99 7.91 17.26
N HIS A 428 2.14 6.63 16.94
CA HIS A 428 3.31 6.12 16.21
C HIS A 428 3.43 6.78 14.84
N GLN A 429 2.33 6.88 14.09
CA GLN A 429 2.30 7.56 12.79
C GLN A 429 2.65 9.05 12.93
N THR A 430 2.05 9.76 13.89
CA THR A 430 2.36 11.19 14.14
C THR A 430 3.86 11.39 14.37
N GLY A 431 4.49 10.55 15.20
CA GLY A 431 5.92 10.66 15.50
C GLY A 431 6.86 10.34 14.34
N ALA A 432 6.35 9.72 13.27
CA ALA A 432 7.12 9.37 12.07
C ALA A 432 6.92 10.35 10.91
N LEU A 433 6.01 11.33 11.05
CA LEU A 433 5.72 12.32 10.02
C LEU A 433 6.89 13.31 9.85
N PRO A 434 7.00 13.95 8.67
CA PRO A 434 7.82 15.14 8.51
C PRO A 434 7.33 16.27 9.44
N GLU A 435 8.27 17.09 9.89
CA GLU A 435 7.97 18.25 10.73
C GLU A 435 6.93 19.18 10.07
N GLY A 436 5.91 19.56 10.85
CA GLY A 436 4.82 20.44 10.43
C GLY A 436 3.63 19.73 9.78
N TRP A 437 3.65 18.40 9.66
CA TRP A 437 2.53 17.63 9.11
C TRP A 437 1.61 17.06 10.20
N GLU A 438 2.04 17.11 11.46
CA GLU A 438 1.38 16.48 12.61
C GLU A 438 -0.02 17.05 12.85
N ASP A 439 -0.17 18.37 12.80
CA ASP A 439 -1.45 19.04 13.05
C ASP A 439 -2.50 18.65 12.00
N ALA A 440 -2.12 18.61 10.72
CA ALA A 440 -3.02 18.20 9.64
C ALA A 440 -3.42 16.73 9.81
N PHE A 441 -2.45 15.87 10.15
CA PHE A 441 -2.70 14.45 10.35
C PHE A 441 -3.63 14.16 11.54
N GLU A 442 -3.47 14.86 12.66
CA GLU A 442 -4.27 14.63 13.86
C GLU A 442 -5.66 15.30 13.80
N ARG A 443 -5.76 16.49 13.19
CA ARG A 443 -6.99 17.31 13.19
C ARG A 443 -7.83 17.15 11.94
N ASP A 444 -7.20 17.14 10.77
CA ASP A 444 -7.90 17.27 9.50
C ASP A 444 -8.31 15.90 8.95
N VAL A 445 -7.55 14.83 9.28
CA VAL A 445 -7.94 13.45 8.98
C VAL A 445 -9.09 13.00 9.90
N PRO A 446 -10.31 12.73 9.37
CA PRO A 446 -11.49 12.53 10.21
C PRO A 446 -11.38 11.34 11.17
N ILE A 447 -10.81 10.22 10.71
CA ILE A 447 -10.67 9.01 11.53
C ILE A 447 -9.66 9.20 12.67
N ASN A 448 -8.55 9.91 12.42
CA ASN A 448 -7.55 10.19 13.45
C ASN A 448 -8.12 11.13 14.51
N ARG A 449 -8.81 12.19 14.08
CA ARG A 449 -9.53 13.08 14.99
C ARG A 449 -10.52 12.29 15.86
N ALA A 450 -11.33 11.43 15.27
CA ALA A 450 -12.30 10.60 16.00
C ALA A 450 -11.64 9.65 17.00
N ILE A 451 -10.51 9.03 16.66
CA ILE A 451 -9.73 8.18 17.56
C ILE A 451 -9.20 9.01 18.75
N LEU A 452 -8.57 10.15 18.47
CA LEU A 452 -7.97 11.01 19.50
C LEU A 452 -9.03 11.58 20.44
N GLU A 453 -10.16 12.03 19.92
CA GLU A 453 -11.30 12.54 20.70
C GLU A 453 -11.94 11.44 21.55
N CYS A 454 -12.23 10.27 20.96
CA CYS A 454 -12.79 9.14 21.67
C CYS A 454 -11.88 8.71 22.83
N TYR A 455 -10.58 8.54 22.55
CA TYR A 455 -9.61 8.17 23.57
C TYR A 455 -9.45 9.28 24.65
N ARG A 456 -9.47 10.57 24.29
CA ARG A 456 -9.49 11.68 25.28
C ARG A 456 -10.74 11.63 26.17
N SER A 457 -11.92 11.35 25.61
CA SER A 457 -13.18 11.28 26.38
C SER A 457 -13.22 10.13 27.39
N GLN A 458 -12.49 9.04 27.13
CA GLN A 458 -12.40 7.88 28.01
C GLN A 458 -11.22 7.95 28.99
N ARG A 459 -10.36 8.98 28.88
CA ARG A 459 -9.28 9.25 29.84
C ARG A 459 -9.81 10.03 31.04
N ARG A 460 -9.22 9.78 32.21
CA ARG A 460 -9.38 10.63 33.39
C ARG A 460 -8.05 11.26 33.71
N CYS A 461 -8.01 12.59 33.68
CA CYS A 461 -6.83 13.37 33.97
C CYS A 461 -6.95 14.11 35.32
N LEU A 462 -5.80 14.45 35.91
CA LEU A 462 -5.69 15.31 37.09
C LEU A 462 -4.53 16.28 36.90
N THR A 463 -4.81 17.58 36.92
CA THR A 463 -3.75 18.59 36.94
C THR A 463 -3.11 18.64 38.33
N VAL A 464 -1.80 18.50 38.39
CA VAL A 464 -1.01 18.54 39.62
C VAL A 464 0.15 19.53 39.49
N SER A 465 0.50 20.18 40.61
CA SER A 465 1.71 20.99 40.74
C SER A 465 2.71 20.20 41.59
N LEU A 466 3.85 19.83 41.00
CA LEU A 466 4.84 18.97 41.63
C LEU A 466 6.21 19.67 41.68
N PRO A 467 7.06 19.37 42.68
CA PRO A 467 8.40 19.94 42.72
C PRO A 467 9.23 19.46 41.54
N VAL A 468 10.07 20.35 40.99
CA VAL A 468 11.01 20.04 39.92
C VAL A 468 12.11 19.11 40.45
N ALA A 469 12.49 18.11 39.64
CA ALA A 469 13.58 17.20 39.94
C ALA A 469 14.91 17.97 40.03
N ALA A 470 15.49 18.02 41.23
CA ALA A 470 16.75 18.70 41.51
C ALA A 470 17.90 17.70 41.79
N PRO A 471 19.15 18.01 41.41
CA PRO A 471 20.33 17.26 41.85
C PRO A 471 20.39 17.22 43.38
N ARG A 472 20.90 16.13 43.95
CA ARG A 472 21.01 15.94 45.40
C ARG A 472 21.70 17.16 46.05
N GLY A 473 20.96 17.89 46.88
CA GLY A 473 21.46 19.04 47.65
C GLY A 473 20.99 20.42 47.16
N ALA A 474 20.31 20.53 46.01
CA ALA A 474 19.74 21.80 45.55
C ALA A 474 18.30 21.99 46.05
N ASN A 475 18.08 23.03 46.88
CA ASN A 475 16.75 23.37 47.38
C ASN A 475 16.04 24.30 46.38
N THR A 476 15.39 23.73 45.37
CA THR A 476 14.57 24.51 44.41
C THR A 476 13.10 24.43 44.81
N ARG A 477 12.52 25.54 45.28
CA ARG A 477 11.05 25.73 45.45
C ARG A 477 10.30 25.84 44.12
N ARG A 478 10.89 25.39 43.01
CA ARG A 478 10.27 25.47 41.70
C ARG A 478 9.34 24.28 41.56
N GLU A 479 8.09 24.57 41.24
CA GLU A 479 7.10 23.56 40.88
C GLU A 479 6.87 23.59 39.37
N VAL A 480 6.54 22.44 38.82
CA VAL A 480 6.06 22.27 37.45
C VAL A 480 4.61 21.80 37.51
N THR A 481 3.75 22.43 36.73
CA THR A 481 2.37 21.98 36.54
C THR A 481 2.32 21.00 35.38
N LEU A 482 1.71 19.85 35.61
CA LEU A 482 1.51 18.82 34.60
C LEU A 482 0.13 18.17 34.75
N GLU A 483 -0.29 17.46 33.71
CA GLU A 483 -1.53 16.70 33.69
C GLU A 483 -1.22 15.21 33.83
N TRP A 484 -1.70 14.58 34.91
CA TRP A 484 -1.58 13.15 35.16
C TRP A 484 -2.72 12.36 34.56
N THR A 485 -2.43 11.32 33.77
CA THR A 485 -3.45 10.42 33.21
C THR A 485 -3.79 9.29 34.20
N LEU A 486 -4.71 9.55 35.12
CA LEU A 486 -5.14 8.61 36.18
C LEU A 486 -5.75 7.31 35.64
N SER A 487 -6.47 7.39 34.52
CA SER A 487 -6.96 6.21 33.80
C SER A 487 -7.03 6.44 32.31
N ALA A 488 -6.83 5.37 31.54
CA ALA A 488 -6.92 5.35 30.08
C ALA A 488 -7.50 4.00 29.60
N PRO A 489 -8.02 3.92 28.37
CA PRO A 489 -8.60 2.69 27.80
C PRO A 489 -7.72 1.44 27.99
N GLY A 490 -6.41 1.53 27.77
CA GLY A 490 -5.47 0.41 27.93
C GLY A 490 -5.38 -0.19 29.33
N ASP A 491 -5.88 0.49 30.37
CA ASP A 491 -5.93 -0.06 31.73
C ASP A 491 -6.79 -1.33 31.83
N GLN A 492 -7.75 -1.52 30.92
CA GLN A 492 -8.67 -2.66 30.94
C GLN A 492 -8.00 -3.99 30.61
N ALA A 493 -6.84 -3.98 29.94
CA ALA A 493 -6.04 -5.17 29.69
C ALA A 493 -5.56 -5.83 31.00
N TYR A 494 -5.50 -5.07 32.10
CA TYR A 494 -5.05 -5.55 33.40
C TYR A 494 -6.24 -5.92 34.30
N THR A 495 -6.57 -7.21 34.31
CA THR A 495 -7.69 -7.76 35.08
C THR A 495 -7.43 -7.74 36.60
N ARG A 496 -6.17 -7.97 37.03
CA ARG A 496 -5.82 -7.94 38.45
C ARG A 496 -5.58 -6.51 38.94
N LYS A 497 -6.24 -6.15 40.04
CA LYS A 497 -6.13 -4.80 40.66
C LYS A 497 -4.67 -4.34 40.90
N PRO A 498 -3.73 -5.18 41.40
CA PRO A 498 -2.36 -4.75 41.60
C PRO A 498 -1.62 -4.43 40.30
N GLU A 499 -1.78 -5.25 39.27
CA GLU A 499 -1.12 -5.06 37.97
C GLU A 499 -1.61 -3.80 37.28
N ARG A 500 -2.94 -3.57 37.30
CA ARG A 500 -3.52 -2.34 36.75
C ARG A 500 -3.00 -1.10 37.46
N ARG A 501 -2.84 -1.16 38.80
CA ARG A 501 -2.30 -0.05 39.57
C ARG A 501 -0.82 0.18 39.29
N GLN A 502 -0.04 -0.88 39.13
CA GLN A 502 1.38 -0.82 38.73
C GLN A 502 1.53 -0.23 37.33
N HIS A 503 0.67 -0.61 36.37
CA HIS A 503 0.65 -0.03 35.04
C HIS A 503 0.34 1.48 35.07
N ARG A 504 -0.70 1.89 35.82
CA ARG A 504 -1.02 3.31 36.03
C ARG A 504 0.13 4.08 36.69
N LEU A 505 0.75 3.51 37.73
CA LEU A 505 1.92 4.11 38.38
C LEU A 505 3.07 4.32 37.40
N ARG A 506 3.37 3.33 36.55
CA ARG A 506 4.41 3.47 35.52
C ARG A 506 4.11 4.63 34.57
N ARG A 507 2.86 4.77 34.12
CA ARG A 507 2.42 5.91 33.30
C ARG A 507 2.65 7.26 33.98
N LEU A 508 2.19 7.42 35.23
CA LEU A 508 2.37 8.68 35.97
C LEU A 508 3.87 9.03 36.11
N LEU A 509 4.71 8.04 36.43
CA LEU A 509 6.15 8.25 36.54
C LEU A 509 6.83 8.63 35.22
N ASP A 510 6.34 8.12 34.09
CA ASP A 510 6.86 8.50 32.78
C ASP A 510 6.41 9.93 32.40
N GLU A 511 5.18 10.32 32.75
CA GLU A 511 4.68 11.71 32.64
C GLU A 511 5.51 12.66 33.53
N ASP A 512 5.81 12.26 34.77
CA ASP A 512 6.66 13.00 35.68
C ASP A 512 8.07 13.19 35.12
N ARG A 513 8.66 12.12 34.56
CA ARG A 513 10.00 12.17 33.96
C ARG A 513 10.03 13.11 32.76
N ALA A 514 9.01 13.09 31.92
CA ALA A 514 8.90 13.97 30.75
C ALA A 514 8.76 15.45 31.16
N ALA A 515 8.04 15.74 32.24
CA ALA A 515 7.87 17.10 32.78
C ALA A 515 9.03 17.56 33.66
N GLY A 516 9.98 16.68 34.01
CA GLY A 516 11.03 16.96 34.99
C GLY A 516 10.50 17.14 36.41
N ALA A 517 9.37 16.49 36.74
CA ALA A 517 8.74 16.50 38.05
C ALA A 517 9.29 15.39 38.97
N ALA A 518 9.20 15.61 40.29
CA ALA A 518 9.61 14.67 41.32
C ALA A 518 8.48 14.45 42.34
N PRO A 519 7.49 13.58 42.05
CA PRO A 519 6.39 13.31 42.98
C PRO A 519 6.88 12.64 44.27
N SER A 520 6.19 12.90 45.39
CA SER A 520 6.27 12.06 46.58
C SER A 520 5.39 10.82 46.44
N ALA A 521 5.65 9.77 47.25
CA ALA A 521 4.77 8.60 47.31
C ALA A 521 3.35 8.99 47.78
N GLY A 522 3.23 9.99 48.66
CA GLY A 522 1.97 10.62 49.04
C GLY A 522 1.22 11.30 47.90
N ASP A 523 1.91 11.96 46.96
CA ASP A 523 1.27 12.57 45.77
C ASP A 523 0.63 11.51 44.88
N LEU A 524 1.39 10.46 44.56
CA LEU A 524 0.93 9.32 43.76
C LEU A 524 -0.21 8.55 44.47
N ALA A 525 -0.13 8.41 45.80
CA ALA A 525 -1.16 7.76 46.61
C ALA A 525 -2.49 8.51 46.58
N ARG A 526 -2.45 9.85 46.70
CA ARG A 526 -3.62 10.72 46.57
C ARG A 526 -4.25 10.61 45.18
N ALA A 527 -3.43 10.69 44.13
CA ALA A 527 -3.91 10.59 42.75
C ALA A 527 -4.60 9.25 42.45
N LEU A 528 -4.05 8.14 42.94
CA LEU A 528 -4.59 6.80 42.70
C LEU A 528 -5.62 6.35 43.75
N SER A 529 -5.93 7.19 44.74
CA SER A 529 -6.85 6.87 45.84
C SER A 529 -6.49 5.57 46.59
N VAL A 530 -5.22 5.41 46.93
CA VAL A 530 -4.68 4.27 47.70
C VAL A 530 -3.79 4.76 48.84
N SER A 531 -3.36 3.86 49.74
CA SER A 531 -2.40 4.23 50.79
C SER A 531 -0.99 4.38 50.24
N GLU A 532 -0.20 5.27 50.85
CA GLU A 532 1.22 5.49 50.52
C GLU A 532 2.02 4.19 50.57
N ARG A 533 1.80 3.36 51.61
CA ARG A 533 2.40 2.02 51.71
C ARG A 533 2.10 1.10 50.52
N THR A 534 0.92 1.24 49.91
CA THR A 534 0.56 0.46 48.72
C THR A 534 1.35 0.93 47.50
N VAL A 535 1.51 2.25 47.34
CA VAL A 535 2.33 2.84 46.28
C VAL A 535 3.80 2.44 46.45
N GLU A 536 4.35 2.57 47.65
CA GLU A 536 5.74 2.17 47.94
C GLU A 536 6.03 0.71 47.59
N ARG A 537 5.10 -0.20 47.93
CA ARG A 537 5.21 -1.61 47.56
C ARG A 537 5.24 -1.80 46.05
N ASP A 538 4.33 -1.14 45.33
CA ASP A 538 4.25 -1.27 43.88
C ASP A 538 5.45 -0.61 43.17
N LEU A 539 5.95 0.52 43.68
CA LEU A 539 7.20 1.14 43.23
C LEU A 539 8.40 0.19 43.44
N ALA A 540 8.44 -0.54 44.55
CA ALA A 540 9.48 -1.53 44.80
C ALA A 540 9.43 -2.70 43.82
N VAL A 541 8.22 -3.12 43.39
CA VAL A 541 8.04 -4.13 42.33
C VAL A 541 8.54 -3.57 40.99
N LEU A 542 8.09 -2.37 40.61
CA LEU A 542 8.47 -1.73 39.34
C LEU A 542 9.99 -1.50 39.22
N ARG A 543 10.69 -1.22 40.33
CA ARG A 543 12.15 -1.08 40.36
C ARG A 543 12.89 -2.41 40.15
N ARG A 544 12.32 -3.54 40.60
CA ARG A 544 12.91 -4.87 40.41
C ARG A 544 12.75 -5.37 38.97
N ASP A 545 11.69 -4.97 38.29
CA ASP A 545 11.48 -5.33 36.88
C ASP A 545 12.36 -4.50 35.91
N GLN A 546 13.01 -3.44 36.40
CA GLN A 546 13.90 -2.56 35.64
C GLN A 546 15.40 -2.84 35.88
N SER A 547 15.74 -3.72 36.82
CA SER A 547 17.10 -4.18 37.15
C SER A 547 17.36 -5.55 36.58
#